data_AF-A0A2Z2MLH9-F1
#
_entry.id   AF-A0A2Z2MLH9-F1
#
_cell.length_a   1.000
_cell.length_b   1.000
_cell.length_c   1.000
_cell.angle_alpha   90.00
_cell.angle_beta   90.00
_cell.angle_gamma   90.00
#
_symmetry.space_group_name_H-M   'P 1'
#
loop_
_entity.id
_entity.type
_entity.pdbx_description
1 polymer ?
#
loop_
_entity_poly.entity_id
_entity_poly.type
_entity_poly.pdbx_seq_one_letter_code
_entity_poly.pdbx_strand_id
1 'polypeptide(L)'
;MVYADTDFFLALMKPSDWLKGNAEKILGRYKGNITTSETTFLELLIVAKKYGLDPIRVTAAVMAITGIEDEVPLRAAYYMKEHGLNAFDAFHAAKCGGVIISSDRVYEKVGIKRIKLEDPEEE
;
A
#
# COMPACT_ATOMS: atom_id res chain seq x y z
N MET A 1 20.39 -7.70 -3.50
CA MET A 1 19.01 -7.86 -3.01
C MET A 1 18.24 -8.81 -3.91
N VAL A 2 17.48 -9.71 -3.31
CA VAL A 2 16.50 -10.58 -3.97
C VAL A 2 15.19 -9.81 -4.07
N TYR A 3 14.61 -9.75 -5.27
CA TYR A 3 13.33 -9.09 -5.49
C TYR A 3 12.19 -10.08 -5.21
N ALA A 4 11.29 -9.73 -4.29
CA ALA A 4 10.10 -10.51 -3.97
C ALA A 4 8.84 -9.80 -4.48
N ASP A 5 7.93 -10.58 -5.04
CA ASP A 5 6.61 -10.13 -5.47
C ASP A 5 5.57 -10.29 -4.35
N THR A 6 4.32 -9.95 -4.65
CA THR A 6 3.21 -9.91 -3.69
C THR A 6 2.91 -11.27 -3.06
N ASP A 7 2.99 -12.36 -3.82
CA ASP A 7 2.67 -13.71 -3.34
C ASP A 7 3.58 -14.15 -2.19
N PHE A 8 4.87 -13.80 -2.24
CA PHE A 8 5.80 -14.07 -1.14
C PHE A 8 5.33 -13.43 0.18
N PHE A 9 4.92 -12.16 0.13
CA PHE A 9 4.45 -11.44 1.32
C PHE A 9 3.08 -11.95 1.79
N LEU A 10 2.17 -12.26 0.87
CA LEU A 10 0.86 -12.83 1.21
C LEU A 10 0.97 -14.18 1.88
N ALA A 11 1.87 -15.05 1.42
CA ALA A 11 2.12 -16.36 2.02
C ALA A 11 2.59 -16.25 3.48
N LEU A 12 3.37 -15.21 3.81
CA LEU A 12 3.82 -14.95 5.18
C LEU A 12 2.69 -14.42 6.08
N MET A 13 1.80 -13.58 5.54
CA MET A 13 0.80 -12.86 6.33
C MET A 13 -0.50 -13.62 6.55
N LYS A 14 -0.94 -14.41 5.57
CA LYS A 14 -2.20 -15.17 5.69
C LYS A 14 -2.08 -16.20 6.83
N PRO A 15 -3.13 -16.40 7.64
CA PRO A 15 -3.13 -17.43 8.69
C PRO A 15 -2.86 -18.82 8.12
N SER A 16 -3.50 -19.14 7.01
CA SER A 16 -3.35 -20.38 6.24
C SER A 16 -3.04 -20.04 4.78
N ASP A 17 -1.87 -20.48 4.31
CA ASP A 17 -1.46 -20.40 2.91
C ASP A 17 -0.56 -21.61 2.60
N TRP A 18 -0.80 -22.25 1.46
CA TRP A 18 -0.05 -23.44 1.01
C TRP A 18 1.43 -23.15 0.77
N LEU A 19 1.82 -21.90 0.52
CA LEU A 19 3.21 -21.46 0.32
C LEU A 19 3.91 -21.05 1.62
N LYS A 20 3.19 -20.92 2.74
CA LYS A 20 3.69 -20.29 3.98
C LYS A 20 4.99 -20.91 4.48
N GLY A 21 5.04 -22.24 4.61
CA GLY A 21 6.23 -22.94 5.10
C GLY A 21 7.45 -22.80 4.17
N ASN A 22 7.24 -22.60 2.86
CA ASN A 22 8.33 -22.31 1.93
C ASN A 22 8.77 -20.83 2.03
N ALA A 23 7.81 -19.92 2.14
CA ALA A 23 8.07 -18.49 2.32
C ALA A 23 8.87 -18.22 3.60
N GLU A 24 8.57 -18.88 4.72
CA GLU A 24 9.31 -18.76 5.97
C GLU A 24 10.77 -19.24 5.84
N LYS A 25 11.00 -20.36 5.13
CA LYS A 25 12.35 -20.86 4.85
C LYS A 25 13.15 -19.89 3.98
N ILE A 26 12.52 -19.33 2.94
CA ILE A 26 13.12 -18.33 2.05
C ILE A 26 13.43 -17.04 2.83
N LEU A 27 12.50 -16.57 3.67
CA LEU A 27 12.70 -15.41 4.53
C LEU A 27 13.91 -15.63 5.46
N GLY A 28 14.01 -16.80 6.09
CA GLY A 28 15.17 -17.15 6.93
C GLY A 28 16.49 -17.12 6.16
N ARG A 29 16.51 -17.62 4.92
CA ARG A 29 17.71 -17.69 4.07
C ARG A 29 18.17 -16.32 3.55
N TYR A 30 17.24 -15.44 3.21
CA TYR A 30 17.52 -14.16 2.55
C TYR A 30 17.25 -12.94 3.45
N LYS A 31 17.08 -13.13 4.76
CA LYS A 31 16.82 -12.07 5.73
C LYS A 31 17.82 -10.91 5.58
N GLY A 32 17.31 -9.68 5.49
CA GLY A 32 18.12 -8.47 5.30
C GLY A 32 18.64 -8.26 3.87
N ASN A 33 18.28 -9.13 2.93
CA ASN A 33 18.66 -9.01 1.52
C ASN A 33 17.45 -9.17 0.58
N ILE A 34 16.23 -8.94 1.05
CA ILE A 34 14.99 -8.95 0.26
C ILE A 34 14.59 -7.51 -0.03
N THR A 35 14.08 -7.24 -1.23
CA THR A 35 13.49 -5.96 -1.64
C THR A 35 12.21 -6.20 -2.42
N THR A 36 11.45 -5.14 -2.67
CA THR A 36 10.32 -5.14 -3.59
C THR A 36 10.14 -3.75 -4.22
N SER A 37 9.01 -3.47 -4.87
CA SER A 37 8.68 -2.15 -5.42
C SER A 37 7.36 -1.57 -4.89
N GLU A 38 7.09 -0.32 -5.25
CA GLU A 38 5.83 0.38 -4.94
C GLU A 38 4.60 -0.39 -5.46
N THR A 39 4.72 -1.10 -6.60
CA THR A 39 3.60 -1.87 -7.16
C THR A 39 3.18 -3.03 -6.26
N THR A 40 4.13 -3.65 -5.55
CA THR A 40 3.82 -4.70 -4.57
C THR A 40 3.06 -4.13 -3.37
N PHE A 41 3.42 -2.94 -2.89
CA PHE A 41 2.62 -2.31 -1.83
C PHE A 41 1.20 -1.97 -2.29
N LEU A 42 1.06 -1.44 -3.52
CA LEU A 42 -0.25 -1.15 -4.11
C LEU A 42 -1.13 -2.41 -4.21
N GLU A 43 -0.57 -3.51 -4.72
CA GLU A 43 -1.28 -4.78 -4.82
C GLU A 43 -1.66 -5.33 -3.44
N LEU A 44 -0.73 -5.29 -2.47
CA LEU A 44 -0.99 -5.70 -1.09
C LEU A 44 -2.14 -4.92 -0.45
N LEU A 45 -2.26 -3.63 -0.72
CA LEU A 45 -3.36 -2.80 -0.22
C LEU A 45 -4.71 -3.20 -0.84
N ILE A 46 -4.75 -3.50 -2.14
CA ILE A 46 -5.95 -4.03 -2.82
C ILE A 46 -6.37 -5.36 -2.19
N VAL A 47 -5.40 -6.25 -2.00
CA VAL A 47 -5.61 -7.58 -1.41
C VAL A 47 -6.02 -7.49 0.07
N ALA A 48 -5.42 -6.59 0.84
CA ALA A 48 -5.76 -6.37 2.25
C ALA A 48 -7.23 -6.01 2.42
N LYS A 49 -7.76 -5.10 1.58
CA LYS A 49 -9.19 -4.76 1.56
C LYS A 49 -10.06 -5.97 1.24
N LYS A 50 -9.66 -6.78 0.24
CA LYS A 50 -10.41 -7.97 -0.19
C LYS A 50 -10.50 -9.05 0.89
N TYR A 51 -9.44 -9.25 1.67
CA TYR A 51 -9.36 -10.29 2.70
C TYR A 51 -9.57 -9.78 4.13
N GLY A 52 -9.94 -8.51 4.31
CA GLY A 52 -10.16 -7.92 5.64
C GLY A 52 -8.90 -7.84 6.49
N LEU A 53 -7.73 -7.74 5.86
CA LEU A 53 -6.45 -7.53 6.55
C LEU A 53 -6.27 -6.05 6.90
N ASP A 54 -5.59 -5.78 8.01
CA ASP A 54 -5.22 -4.41 8.38
C ASP A 54 -4.13 -3.89 7.43
N PRO A 55 -4.42 -2.87 6.59
CA PRO A 55 -3.48 -2.39 5.58
C PRO A 55 -2.21 -1.80 6.20
N ILE A 56 -2.29 -1.17 7.38
CA ILE A 56 -1.13 -0.58 8.06
C ILE A 56 -0.21 -1.71 8.53
N ARG A 57 -0.77 -2.77 9.12
CA ARG A 57 0.02 -3.93 9.58
C ARG A 57 0.69 -4.66 8.42
N VAL A 58 -0.03 -4.86 7.32
CA VAL A 58 0.49 -5.48 6.09
C VAL A 58 1.67 -4.68 5.55
N THR A 59 1.50 -3.37 5.37
CA THR A 59 2.54 -2.48 4.84
C THR A 59 3.76 -2.44 5.76
N ALA A 60 3.57 -2.24 7.07
CA ALA A 60 4.66 -2.19 8.03
C ALA A 60 5.48 -3.48 8.07
N ALA A 61 4.83 -4.64 7.95
CA ALA A 61 5.52 -5.93 7.88
C ALA A 61 6.40 -6.06 6.63
N VAL A 62 5.93 -5.60 5.46
CA VAL A 62 6.76 -5.60 4.24
C VAL A 62 7.92 -4.64 4.35
N MET A 63 7.70 -3.42 4.88
CA MET A 63 8.78 -2.46 5.12
C MET A 63 9.84 -3.05 6.06
N ALA A 64 9.44 -3.75 7.12
CA ALA A 64 10.37 -4.41 8.03
C ALA A 64 11.17 -5.55 7.38
N ILE A 65 10.58 -6.29 6.42
CA ILE A 65 11.28 -7.35 5.69
C ILE A 65 12.25 -6.78 4.65
N THR A 66 11.86 -5.69 3.99
CA THR A 66 12.57 -5.14 2.83
C THR A 66 13.56 -4.03 3.17
N GLY A 67 13.42 -3.39 4.33
CA GLY A 67 14.20 -2.21 4.71
C GLY A 67 13.83 -0.95 3.91
N ILE A 68 12.68 -0.92 3.25
CA ILE A 68 12.21 0.26 2.52
C ILE A 68 11.75 1.32 3.53
N GLU A 69 12.39 2.50 3.48
CA GLU A 69 12.12 3.64 4.36
C GLU A 69 11.17 4.68 3.75
N ASP A 70 10.71 4.49 2.51
CA ASP A 70 9.72 5.37 1.89
C ASP A 70 8.41 5.35 2.70
N GLU A 71 7.97 6.52 3.15
CA GLU A 71 6.75 6.68 3.93
C GLU A 71 5.47 6.56 3.10
N VAL A 72 5.56 6.70 1.77
CA VAL A 72 4.39 6.73 0.87
C VAL A 72 3.47 5.52 1.07
N PRO A 73 3.96 4.26 1.07
CA PRO A 73 3.11 3.10 1.31
C PRO A 73 2.40 3.12 2.66
N LEU A 74 3.08 3.56 3.72
CA LEU A 74 2.52 3.59 5.07
C LEU A 74 1.44 4.68 5.19
N ARG A 75 1.68 5.84 4.57
CA ARG A 75 0.71 6.92 4.49
C ARG A 75 -0.51 6.54 3.65
N ALA A 76 -0.33 5.82 2.55
CA ALA A 76 -1.42 5.26 1.76
C ALA A 76 -2.25 4.26 2.59
N ALA A 77 -1.58 3.35 3.30
CA ALA A 77 -2.26 2.41 4.20
C ALA A 77 -3.08 3.12 5.28
N TYR A 78 -2.55 4.22 5.84
CA TYR A 78 -3.27 5.08 6.78
C TYR A 78 -4.52 5.70 6.15
N TYR A 79 -4.41 6.31 4.97
CA TYR A 79 -5.58 6.89 4.28
C TYR A 79 -6.66 5.86 3.95
N MET A 80 -6.27 4.63 3.59
CA MET A 80 -7.25 3.56 3.39
C MET A 80 -8.00 3.20 4.68
N LYS A 81 -7.27 3.04 5.79
CA LYS A 81 -7.84 2.59 7.05
C LYS A 81 -8.71 3.65 7.72
N GLU A 82 -8.18 4.86 7.85
CA GLU A 82 -8.81 5.92 8.65
C GLU A 82 -9.77 6.79 7.83
N HIS A 83 -9.58 6.88 6.51
CA HIS A 83 -10.40 7.73 5.64
C HIS A 83 -11.17 6.97 4.55
N GLY A 84 -11.01 5.65 4.48
CA GLY A 84 -11.80 4.79 3.58
C GLY A 84 -11.45 4.93 2.10
N LEU A 85 -10.30 5.53 1.76
CA LEU A 85 -9.84 5.63 0.37
C LEU A 85 -9.59 4.23 -0.23
N ASN A 86 -9.75 4.11 -1.55
CA ASN A 86 -9.30 2.92 -2.25
C ASN A 86 -7.76 2.95 -2.40
N ALA A 87 -7.13 1.82 -2.73
CA ALA A 87 -5.67 1.73 -2.75
C ALA A 87 -5.02 2.74 -3.72
N PHE A 88 -5.58 2.94 -4.91
CA PHE A 88 -5.05 3.89 -5.89
C PHE A 88 -5.19 5.33 -5.40
N ASP A 89 -6.37 5.73 -4.92
CA ASP A 89 -6.59 7.08 -4.37
C ASP A 89 -5.65 7.34 -3.19
N ALA A 90 -5.47 6.35 -2.32
CA ALA A 90 -4.60 6.47 -1.16
C ALA A 90 -3.13 6.67 -1.56
N PHE A 91 -2.66 5.97 -2.60
CA PHE A 91 -1.32 6.18 -3.14
C PHE A 91 -1.17 7.55 -3.80
N HIS A 92 -2.13 7.98 -4.62
CA HIS A 92 -2.13 9.33 -5.18
C HIS A 92 -2.13 10.41 -4.09
N ALA A 93 -2.97 10.24 -3.07
CA ALA A 93 -3.05 11.12 -1.91
C ALA A 93 -1.70 11.20 -1.18
N ALA A 94 -1.06 10.04 -0.93
CA ALA A 94 0.23 9.98 -0.27
C ALA A 94 1.36 10.61 -1.08
N LYS A 95 1.33 10.47 -2.41
CA LYS A 95 2.41 10.92 -3.32
C LYS A 95 2.31 12.40 -3.71
N CYS A 96 1.10 12.96 -3.80
CA CYS A 96 0.89 14.29 -4.38
C CYS A 96 1.49 15.46 -3.57
N GLY A 97 1.92 15.23 -2.33
CA GLY A 97 2.58 16.27 -1.51
C GLY A 97 1.66 17.42 -1.10
N GLY A 98 0.32 17.24 -1.17
CA GLY A 98 -0.67 18.18 -0.64
C GLY A 98 -1.47 18.95 -1.69
N VAL A 99 -1.14 18.84 -2.99
CA VAL A 99 -1.94 19.42 -4.08
C VAL A 99 -2.14 18.39 -5.18
N ILE A 100 -3.37 18.21 -5.64
CA ILE A 100 -3.71 17.25 -6.71
C ILE A 100 -4.65 17.86 -7.75
N ILE A 101 -4.46 17.53 -9.03
CA ILE A 101 -5.43 17.80 -10.09
C ILE A 101 -6.30 16.56 -10.21
N SER A 102 -7.59 16.68 -9.89
CA SER A 102 -8.52 15.55 -9.94
C SER A 102 -9.98 16.00 -9.94
N SER A 103 -10.85 15.20 -10.56
CA SER A 103 -12.30 15.33 -10.43
C SER A 103 -12.84 14.68 -9.14
N ASP A 104 -12.06 13.82 -8.47
CA ASP A 104 -12.54 13.12 -7.29
C ASP A 104 -12.40 13.98 -6.02
N ARG A 105 -13.51 14.16 -5.30
CA ARG A 105 -13.57 14.93 -4.06
C ARG A 105 -13.04 14.17 -2.84
N VAL A 106 -12.73 12.87 -2.94
CA VAL A 106 -12.18 12.10 -1.81
C VAL A 106 -10.89 12.70 -1.24
N TYR A 107 -10.08 13.37 -2.06
CA TYR A 107 -8.83 14.00 -1.63
C TYR A 107 -9.04 15.16 -0.65
N GLU A 108 -10.17 15.87 -0.74
CA GLU A 108 -10.50 16.95 0.20
C GLU A 108 -10.70 16.40 1.64
N LYS A 109 -11.16 15.15 1.77
CA LYS A 109 -11.38 14.48 3.07
C LYS A 109 -10.09 14.20 3.86
N VAL A 110 -8.95 14.17 3.16
CA VAL A 110 -7.63 13.93 3.74
C VAL A 110 -6.78 15.20 3.78
N GLY A 111 -7.41 16.37 3.61
CA GLY A 111 -6.75 17.68 3.72
C GLY A 111 -5.89 18.06 2.51
N ILE A 112 -6.03 17.36 1.38
CA ILE A 112 -5.31 17.66 0.14
C ILE A 112 -6.05 18.77 -0.61
N LYS A 113 -5.29 19.77 -1.07
CA LYS A 113 -5.83 20.83 -1.92
C LYS A 113 -6.09 20.29 -3.32
N ARG A 114 -7.36 20.19 -3.70
CA ARG A 114 -7.77 19.76 -5.04
C ARG A 114 -7.84 20.95 -6.00
N ILE A 115 -7.14 20.86 -7.12
CA ILE A 115 -7.39 21.65 -8.31
C ILE A 115 -8.47 20.90 -9.09
N LYS A 116 -9.66 21.52 -9.19
CA LYS A 116 -10.82 20.94 -9.87
C LYS A 116 -10.49 20.64 -11.32
N LEU A 117 -10.81 19.42 -11.76
CA LEU A 117 -10.67 19.02 -13.16
C LEU A 117 -11.98 19.25 -13.93
N GLU A 118 -13.11 19.17 -13.21
CA GLU A 118 -14.43 19.50 -13.68
C GLU A 118 -14.55 20.98 -14.09
N ASP A 119 -15.42 21.26 -15.06
CA ASP A 119 -15.70 22.63 -15.50
C ASP A 119 -16.36 23.40 -14.35
N PRO A 120 -15.89 24.62 -14.00
CA PRO A 120 -16.53 25.45 -12.99
C PRO A 120 -18.02 25.76 -13.24
N GLU A 121 -18.52 25.59 -14.48
CA GLU A 121 -19.93 25.83 -14.84
C GLU A 121 -20.85 24.60 -14.71
N GLU A 122 -20.30 23.41 -14.45
CA GLU A 122 -21.04 22.16 -14.23
C GLU A 122 -21.06 21.78 -12.73
N GLU A 123 -21.78 22.54 -11.89
CA GLU A 123 -22.14 22.15 -10.51
C GLU A 123 -23.66 21.97 -10.31
#